data_AF-A0A090X233-F1
#
_entry.id   AF-A0A090X233-F1
#
_cell.length_a   1.000
_cell.length_b   1.000
_cell.length_c   1.000
_cell.angle_alpha   90.00
_cell.angle_beta   90.00
_cell.angle_gamma   90.00
#
_symmetry.space_group_name_H-M   'P 1'
#
loop_
_entity.id
_entity.type
_entity.pdbx_description
1 polymer ?
#
loop_
_entity_poly.entity_id
_entity_poly.type
_entity_poly.pdbx_seq_one_letter_code
_entity_poly.pdbx_strand_id
1 'polypeptide(L)'
;MHIVVEEYENKQKVSSASRSLQILPWSAKTQNSLQGYQSELGNYLKTNTDFSLADVAHSLVNTRDSFANRGFIIAENTEDAFHKLLLLDDNKNIKTHLLNITSSELAFLFPGQGAQYLQMGKSLYTEEKVFKEAVDKCADLLKSYIKLDIRQIIYPEENSEEAELKLKDTKYTQPALFVVEYALSQLWMSWGGKANITLWP
;
A
#
# COMPACT_ATOMS: atom_id res chain seq x y z
N MET A 1 13.77 41.19 35.23
CA MET A 1 12.80 40.33 34.53
C MET A 1 13.10 38.89 34.94
N HIS A 2 12.13 38.16 35.49
CA HIS A 2 12.30 36.77 35.91
C HIS A 2 11.27 35.95 35.13
N ILE A 3 11.71 34.89 34.45
CA ILE A 3 10.84 33.93 33.76
C ILE A 3 11.02 32.61 34.48
N VAL A 4 9.90 32.01 34.90
CA VAL A 4 9.85 30.64 35.42
C VAL A 4 9.28 29.77 34.30
N VAL A 5 9.97 28.68 34.01
CA VAL A 5 9.55 27.67 33.03
C VAL A 5 9.28 26.39 33.82
N GLU A 6 8.13 25.77 33.59
CA GLU A 6 7.79 24.46 34.13
C GLU A 6 7.98 23.36 33.07
N GLU A 7 8.07 22.11 33.51
CA GLU A 7 8.15 20.98 32.59
C GLU A 7 6.80 20.70 31.94
N TYR A 8 6.84 20.30 30.67
CA TYR A 8 5.67 19.80 29.97
C TYR A 8 5.60 18.28 30.10
N GLU A 9 4.54 17.76 30.73
CA GLU A 9 4.28 16.31 30.77
C GLU A 9 3.89 15.79 29.37
N ASN A 10 4.88 15.28 28.63
CA ASN A 10 4.62 14.66 27.34
C ASN A 10 4.20 13.19 27.50
N LYS A 11 2.90 12.95 27.68
CA LYS A 11 2.34 11.60 27.70
C LYS A 11 2.45 10.97 26.31
N GLN A 12 3.39 10.03 26.14
CA GLN A 12 3.53 9.26 24.92
C GLN A 12 2.22 8.50 24.65
N LYS A 13 1.62 8.74 23.47
CA LYS A 13 0.48 7.93 23.01
C LYS A 13 1.02 6.59 22.54
N VAL A 14 0.49 5.51 23.08
CA VAL A 14 0.82 4.16 22.61
C VAL A 14 0.19 3.97 21.24
N SER A 15 1.02 3.66 20.25
CA SER A 15 0.57 3.40 18.89
C SER A 15 -0.23 2.10 18.81
N SER A 16 -1.27 2.10 17.99
CA SER A 16 -2.06 0.90 17.70
C SER A 16 -1.24 -0.11 16.87
N ALA A 17 -1.73 -1.34 16.76
CA ALA A 17 -1.16 -2.33 15.85
C ALA A 17 -1.01 -1.76 14.43
N SER A 18 0.19 -1.90 13.86
CA SER A 18 0.52 -1.45 12.51
C SER A 18 0.66 -2.63 11.57
N ARG A 19 0.68 -2.35 10.26
CA ARG A 19 1.01 -3.34 9.23
C ARG A 19 2.41 -3.94 9.47
N SER A 20 2.63 -5.17 9.01
CA SER A 20 3.95 -5.82 9.08
C SER A 20 5.01 -5.08 8.28
N LEU A 21 4.63 -4.49 7.14
CA LEU A 21 5.50 -3.70 6.28
C LEU A 21 5.20 -2.21 6.45
N GLN A 22 6.27 -1.42 6.57
CA GLN A 22 6.23 0.04 6.65
C GLN A 22 6.89 0.66 5.43
N ILE A 23 6.27 1.71 4.89
CA ILE A 23 6.86 2.55 3.85
C ILE A 23 7.54 3.72 4.54
N LEU A 24 8.84 3.90 4.32
CA LEU A 24 9.60 5.03 4.87
C LEU A 24 9.95 5.99 3.73
N PRO A 25 9.13 7.01 3.46
CA PRO A 25 9.41 8.00 2.43
C PRO A 25 10.28 9.14 2.97
N TRP A 26 11.10 9.73 2.11
CA TRP A 26 11.76 11.00 2.39
C TRP A 26 11.86 11.82 1.11
N SER A 27 12.04 13.13 1.26
CA SER A 27 12.18 14.02 0.12
C SER A 27 13.15 15.15 0.40
N ALA A 28 13.73 15.71 -0.67
CA ALA A 28 14.66 16.82 -0.57
C ALA A 28 14.63 17.74 -1.80
N LYS A 29 15.16 18.96 -1.63
CA LYS A 29 15.26 19.95 -2.71
C LYS A 29 16.25 19.56 -3.81
N THR A 30 17.24 18.72 -3.48
CA THR A 30 18.27 18.25 -4.43
C THR A 30 18.52 16.76 -4.26
N GLN A 31 19.07 16.11 -5.29
CA GLN A 31 19.47 14.70 -5.22
C GLN A 31 20.55 14.46 -4.16
N ASN A 32 21.50 15.38 -4.00
CA ASN A 32 22.55 15.25 -2.97
C ASN A 32 21.94 15.32 -1.55
N SER A 33 21.01 16.25 -1.32
CA SER A 33 20.28 16.33 -0.05
C SER A 33 19.40 15.11 0.20
N LEU A 34 18.89 14.46 -0.85
CA LEU A 34 18.13 13.21 -0.73
C LEU A 34 19.01 12.06 -0.23
N GLN A 35 20.23 11.94 -0.76
CA GLN A 35 21.22 10.95 -0.31
C GLN A 35 21.69 11.24 1.12
N GLY A 36 21.95 12.51 1.44
CA GLY A 36 22.27 12.91 2.81
C GLY A 36 21.16 12.54 3.80
N TYR A 37 19.90 12.82 3.47
CA TYR A 37 18.76 12.44 4.30
C TYR A 37 18.70 10.92 4.49
N GLN A 38 18.90 10.14 3.43
CA GLN A 38 18.92 8.67 3.50
C GLN A 38 19.95 8.18 4.53
N SER A 39 21.19 8.69 4.47
CA SER A 39 22.25 8.33 5.42
C SER A 39 21.90 8.72 6.85
N GLU A 40 21.40 9.93 7.07
CA GLU A 40 20.98 10.40 8.41
C GLU A 40 19.83 9.57 8.97
N LEU A 41 18.82 9.25 8.15
CA LEU A 41 17.70 8.39 8.55
C LEU A 41 18.19 6.99 8.91
N GLY A 42 19.07 6.40 8.09
CA GLY A 42 19.66 5.09 8.39
C GLY A 42 20.46 5.10 9.69
N ASN A 43 21.26 6.13 9.92
CA ASN A 43 22.03 6.27 11.17
C ASN A 43 21.11 6.44 12.37
N TYR A 44 20.05 7.24 12.24
CA TYR A 44 19.05 7.42 13.29
C TYR A 44 18.40 6.09 13.69
N LEU A 45 17.97 5.29 12.70
CA LEU A 45 17.37 3.97 12.93
C LEU A 45 18.35 2.94 13.48
N LYS A 46 19.64 3.06 13.15
CA LYS A 46 20.69 2.19 13.71
C LYS A 46 20.99 2.49 15.17
N THR A 47 20.98 3.77 15.56
CA THR A 47 21.36 4.21 16.91
C THR A 47 20.21 4.16 17.91
N ASN A 48 18.96 4.23 17.43
CA ASN A 48 17.79 4.30 18.29
C ASN A 48 16.84 3.14 18.00
N THR A 49 16.45 2.40 19.04
CA THR A 49 15.53 1.25 18.93
C THR A 49 14.27 1.40 19.79
N ASP A 50 14.18 2.46 20.59
CA ASP A 50 13.06 2.70 21.52
C ASP A 50 11.90 3.46 20.84
N PHE A 51 11.46 2.96 19.69
CA PHE A 51 10.28 3.43 18.97
C PHE A 51 9.75 2.37 18.00
N SER A 52 8.49 2.51 17.61
CA SER A 52 7.92 1.73 16.52
C SER A 52 8.36 2.29 15.17
N LEU A 53 8.72 1.41 14.23
CA LEU A 53 9.00 1.80 12.84
C LEU A 53 7.79 2.50 12.19
N ALA A 54 6.57 2.11 12.59
CA ALA A 54 5.35 2.74 12.09
C ALA A 54 5.24 4.22 12.50
N ASP A 55 5.74 4.59 13.67
CA ASP A 55 5.75 5.98 14.13
C ASP A 55 6.75 6.82 13.34
N VAL A 56 7.88 6.23 12.97
CA VAL A 56 8.85 6.86 12.06
C VAL A 56 8.22 7.08 10.69
N ALA A 57 7.59 6.05 10.11
CA ALA A 57 6.88 6.15 8.83
C ALA A 57 5.79 7.24 8.86
N HIS A 58 4.97 7.26 9.92
CA HIS A 58 3.95 8.27 10.14
C HIS A 58 4.54 9.68 10.23
N SER A 59 5.64 9.85 10.96
CA SER A 59 6.30 11.15 11.12
C SER A 59 6.89 11.64 9.81
N LEU A 60 7.54 10.76 9.04
CA LEU A 60 8.08 11.08 7.72
C LEU A 60 7.02 11.61 6.75
N VAL A 61 5.79 11.09 6.82
CA VAL A 61 4.67 11.54 5.97
C VAL A 61 4.03 12.83 6.48
N ASN A 62 3.81 12.94 7.79
CA ASN A 62 2.92 13.98 8.34
C ASN A 62 3.64 15.21 8.91
N THR A 63 4.95 15.14 9.18
CA THR A 63 5.68 16.23 9.84
C THR A 63 6.79 16.83 8.98
N ARG A 64 7.01 16.33 7.77
CA ARG A 64 8.10 16.77 6.89
C ARG A 64 7.54 17.44 5.64
N ASP A 65 8.24 18.47 5.18
CA ASP A 65 7.92 19.12 3.90
C ASP A 65 8.06 18.13 2.74
N SER A 66 7.22 18.31 1.72
CA SER A 66 7.26 17.51 0.49
C SER A 66 8.03 18.24 -0.61
N PHE A 67 9.08 17.60 -1.13
CA PHE A 67 9.90 18.09 -2.23
C PHE A 67 9.85 17.15 -3.44
N ALA A 68 10.45 17.61 -4.55
CA ALA A 68 10.42 16.90 -5.84
C ALA A 68 11.37 15.70 -5.91
N ASN A 69 12.56 15.76 -5.29
CA ASN A 69 13.41 14.57 -5.18
C ASN A 69 12.84 13.72 -4.06
N ARG A 70 12.40 12.51 -4.37
CA ARG A 70 11.76 11.60 -3.41
C ARG A 70 12.48 10.27 -3.38
N GLY A 71 12.58 9.69 -2.20
CA GLY A 71 13.09 8.37 -1.93
C GLY A 71 12.09 7.61 -1.06
N PHE A 72 12.01 6.30 -1.21
CA PHE A 72 11.38 5.46 -0.21
C PHE A 72 12.02 4.07 -0.15
N ILE A 73 11.83 3.42 1.00
CA ILE A 73 12.05 1.98 1.18
C ILE A 73 10.80 1.34 1.77
N ILE A 74 10.70 0.02 1.65
CA ILE A 74 9.72 -0.81 2.36
C ILE A 74 10.50 -1.69 3.33
N ALA A 75 10.14 -1.68 4.61
CA ALA A 75 10.84 -2.45 5.63
C ALA A 75 9.88 -3.10 6.63
N GLU A 76 10.26 -4.26 7.15
CA GLU A 76 9.48 -5.03 8.14
C GLU A 76 9.72 -4.56 9.57
N ASN A 77 10.95 -4.13 9.86
CA ASN A 77 11.39 -3.72 11.17
C ASN A 77 12.58 -2.75 11.08
N THR A 78 12.95 -2.16 12.21
CA THR A 78 14.02 -1.15 12.29
C THR A 78 15.36 -1.65 11.77
N GLU A 79 15.67 -2.93 11.99
CA GLU A 79 16.92 -3.55 11.53
C GLU A 79 16.96 -3.63 10.00
N ASP A 80 15.94 -4.23 9.40
CA ASP A 80 15.76 -4.29 7.94
C ASP A 80 15.81 -2.89 7.30
N ALA A 81 15.19 -1.90 7.95
CA ALA A 81 15.19 -0.52 7.47
C ALA A 81 16.59 0.10 7.41
N PHE A 82 17.40 0.04 8.48
CA PHE A 82 18.73 0.63 8.43
C PHE A 82 19.67 -0.17 7.51
N HIS A 83 19.54 -1.50 7.43
CA HIS A 83 20.29 -2.31 6.48
C HIS A 83 20.03 -1.87 5.04
N LYS A 84 18.76 -1.67 4.67
CA LYS A 84 18.36 -1.16 3.35
C LYS A 84 18.83 0.26 3.06
N LEU A 85 18.99 1.12 4.08
CA LEU A 85 19.41 2.51 3.91
C LEU A 85 20.94 2.69 3.86
N LEU A 86 21.71 1.86 4.58
CA LEU A 86 23.15 2.06 4.80
C LEU A 86 24.08 0.97 4.29
N LEU A 87 23.64 -0.29 4.26
CA LEU A 87 24.54 -1.44 4.16
C LEU A 87 24.42 -2.22 2.85
N LEU A 88 23.33 -2.00 2.11
CA LEU A 88 23.09 -2.68 0.85
C LEU A 88 23.39 -1.74 -0.32
N ASP A 89 24.51 -1.97 -1.00
CA ASP A 89 24.92 -1.29 -2.24
C ASP A 89 23.99 -1.59 -3.44
N ASP A 90 23.06 -2.53 -3.28
CA ASP A 90 22.08 -2.84 -4.29
C ASP A 90 21.00 -1.75 -4.26
N ASN A 91 21.13 -0.74 -5.13
CA ASN A 91 20.15 0.32 -5.45
C ASN A 91 18.73 -0.19 -5.80
N LYS A 92 18.46 -1.49 -5.64
CA LYS A 92 17.15 -2.12 -5.82
C LYS A 92 16.19 -1.83 -4.68
N ASN A 93 16.70 -1.69 -3.45
CA ASN A 93 15.87 -1.52 -2.25
C ASN A 93 15.35 -0.09 -2.07
N ILE A 94 16.18 0.88 -2.47
CA ILE A 94 15.83 2.30 -2.43
C ILE A 94 15.24 2.68 -3.77
N LYS A 95 14.01 3.19 -3.74
CA LYS A 95 13.36 3.74 -4.93
C LYS A 95 13.45 5.26 -4.87
N THR A 96 14.23 5.86 -5.77
CA THR A 96 14.29 7.31 -5.91
C THR A 96 13.64 7.77 -7.21
N HIS A 97 13.03 8.96 -7.18
CA HIS A 97 12.44 9.58 -8.34
C HIS A 97 12.45 11.10 -8.22
N LEU A 98 12.65 11.80 -9.33
CA LEU A 98 12.42 13.23 -9.44
C LEU A 98 11.00 13.46 -9.96
N LEU A 99 10.13 14.00 -9.09
CA LEU A 99 8.77 14.35 -9.46
C LEU A 99 8.76 15.61 -10.34
N ASN A 100 8.70 15.42 -11.66
CA ASN A 100 8.66 16.51 -12.64
C ASN A 100 7.26 17.06 -12.88
N ILE A 101 6.23 16.22 -12.71
CA ILE A 101 4.84 16.57 -12.98
C ILE A 101 4.01 16.15 -11.76
N THR A 102 3.16 17.07 -11.30
CA THR A 102 2.08 16.75 -10.36
C THR A 102 0.80 16.71 -11.16
N SER A 103 0.25 15.51 -11.41
CA SER A 103 -1.06 15.42 -12.05
C SER A 103 -2.12 15.87 -11.06
N SER A 104 -3.03 16.74 -11.51
CA SER A 104 -4.26 17.09 -10.79
C SER A 104 -5.37 16.06 -10.99
N GLU A 105 -5.19 15.15 -11.96
CA GLU A 105 -6.21 14.18 -12.37
C GLU A 105 -5.69 12.75 -12.22
N LEU A 106 -6.56 11.89 -11.67
CA LEU A 106 -6.32 10.46 -11.52
C LEU A 106 -7.38 9.68 -12.31
N ALA A 107 -6.95 8.77 -13.17
CA ALA A 107 -7.83 7.86 -13.88
C ALA A 107 -7.63 6.42 -13.38
N PHE A 108 -8.74 5.69 -13.16
CA PHE A 108 -8.69 4.24 -12.97
C PHE A 108 -9.02 3.54 -14.29
N LEU A 109 -8.17 2.59 -14.67
CA LEU A 109 -8.33 1.75 -15.85
C LEU A 109 -8.63 0.32 -15.41
N PHE A 110 -9.71 -0.24 -15.93
CA PHE A 110 -10.20 -1.57 -15.58
C PHE A 110 -10.11 -2.50 -16.80
N PRO A 111 -9.11 -3.40 -16.87
CA PRO A 111 -8.92 -4.23 -18.05
C PRO A 111 -10.07 -5.22 -18.28
N GLY A 112 -10.28 -5.59 -19.55
CA GLY A 112 -11.21 -6.65 -19.89
C GLY A 112 -10.67 -8.07 -19.61
N GLN A 113 -11.31 -9.06 -20.24
CA GLN A 113 -10.88 -10.45 -20.19
C GLN A 113 -9.42 -10.62 -20.65
N GLY A 114 -8.66 -11.42 -19.90
CA GLY A 114 -7.24 -11.70 -20.11
C GLY A 114 -6.40 -11.49 -18.85
N ALA A 115 -6.89 -10.69 -17.89
CA ALA A 115 -6.19 -10.39 -16.64
C ALA A 115 -6.51 -11.38 -15.49
N GLN A 116 -7.46 -12.29 -15.69
CA GLN A 116 -7.93 -13.20 -14.64
C GLN A 116 -6.91 -14.31 -14.34
N TYR A 117 -6.75 -14.63 -13.06
CA TYR A 117 -6.02 -15.80 -12.57
C TYR A 117 -6.61 -16.24 -11.22
N LEU A 118 -6.43 -17.53 -10.87
CA LEU A 118 -6.89 -18.04 -9.58
C LEU A 118 -6.17 -17.33 -8.43
N GLN A 119 -6.87 -17.14 -7.31
CA GLN A 119 -6.36 -16.45 -6.12
C GLN A 119 -6.00 -14.96 -6.32
N MET A 120 -6.48 -14.33 -7.40
CA MET A 120 -6.25 -12.89 -7.62
C MET A 120 -6.76 -12.04 -6.44
N GLY A 121 -5.86 -11.23 -5.88
CA GLY A 121 -6.16 -10.40 -4.71
C GLY A 121 -6.39 -11.17 -3.40
N LYS A 122 -6.01 -12.45 -3.30
CA LYS A 122 -6.26 -13.27 -2.09
C LYS A 122 -5.62 -12.69 -0.82
N SER A 123 -4.39 -12.19 -0.90
CA SER A 123 -3.73 -11.55 0.24
C SER A 123 -4.50 -10.30 0.70
N LEU A 124 -4.95 -9.47 -0.24
CA LEU A 124 -5.79 -8.30 0.07
C LEU A 124 -7.13 -8.72 0.67
N TYR A 125 -7.77 -9.77 0.17
CA TYR A 125 -9.00 -10.31 0.75
C TYR A 125 -8.80 -10.81 2.19
N THR A 126 -7.58 -11.18 2.56
CA THR A 126 -7.25 -11.68 3.90
C THR A 126 -6.85 -10.54 4.85
N GLU A 127 -6.10 -9.56 4.35
CA GLU A 127 -5.42 -8.55 5.17
C GLU A 127 -6.11 -7.16 5.12
N GLU A 128 -6.82 -6.85 4.04
CA GLU A 128 -7.41 -5.53 3.80
C GLU A 128 -8.92 -5.56 3.97
N LYS A 129 -9.40 -5.02 5.10
CA LYS A 129 -10.83 -4.96 5.44
C LYS A 129 -11.69 -4.34 4.33
N VAL A 130 -11.26 -3.21 3.76
CA VAL A 130 -12.01 -2.51 2.70
C VAL A 130 -12.15 -3.36 1.44
N PHE A 131 -11.06 -4.04 1.05
CA PHE A 131 -11.06 -4.93 -0.11
C PHE A 131 -11.99 -6.11 0.14
N LYS A 132 -11.87 -6.76 1.31
CA LYS A 132 -12.72 -7.88 1.72
C LYS A 132 -14.20 -7.52 1.70
N GLU A 133 -14.58 -6.41 2.31
CA GLU A 133 -15.97 -5.95 2.37
C GLU A 133 -16.54 -5.68 0.97
N ALA A 134 -15.74 -5.11 0.06
CA ALA A 134 -16.14 -4.89 -1.32
C ALA A 134 -16.35 -6.22 -2.08
N VAL A 135 -15.44 -7.19 -1.93
CA VAL A 135 -15.59 -8.53 -2.52
C VAL A 135 -16.83 -9.24 -1.99
N ASP A 136 -17.02 -9.25 -0.68
CA ASP A 136 -18.16 -9.90 -0.03
C ASP A 136 -19.49 -9.31 -0.50
N LYS A 137 -19.57 -7.97 -0.55
CA LYS A 137 -20.75 -7.26 -1.05
C LYS A 137 -21.07 -7.65 -2.50
N CYS A 138 -20.08 -7.65 -3.39
CA CYS A 138 -20.30 -8.04 -4.79
C CYS A 138 -20.69 -9.52 -4.92
N ALA A 139 -20.07 -10.40 -4.13
CA ALA A 139 -20.39 -11.83 -4.13
C ALA A 139 -21.85 -12.08 -3.71
N ASP A 140 -22.31 -11.41 -2.65
CA ASP A 140 -23.68 -11.55 -2.15
C ASP A 140 -24.71 -11.04 -3.17
N LEU A 141 -24.42 -9.93 -3.87
CA LEU A 141 -25.27 -9.41 -4.95
C LEU A 141 -25.34 -10.39 -6.14
N LEU A 142 -24.20 -10.94 -6.56
CA LEU A 142 -24.10 -11.82 -7.73
C LEU A 142 -24.71 -13.19 -7.50
N LYS A 143 -24.72 -13.70 -6.27
CA LYS A 143 -25.15 -15.07 -5.92
C LYS A 143 -26.51 -15.45 -6.51
N SER A 144 -27.45 -14.50 -6.54
CA SER A 144 -28.79 -14.71 -7.09
C SER A 144 -28.81 -14.86 -8.63
N TYR A 145 -27.87 -14.24 -9.33
CA TYR A 145 -27.76 -14.23 -10.80
C TYR A 145 -26.94 -15.41 -11.33
N ILE A 146 -25.78 -15.67 -10.73
CA ILE A 146 -24.86 -16.72 -11.21
C ILE A 146 -25.13 -18.10 -10.59
N LYS A 147 -25.99 -18.17 -9.57
CA LYS A 147 -26.38 -19.38 -8.82
C LYS A 147 -25.23 -20.11 -8.12
N LEU A 148 -24.11 -19.42 -7.95
CA LEU A 148 -22.89 -19.89 -7.28
C LEU A 148 -22.30 -18.73 -6.46
N ASP A 149 -21.45 -19.06 -5.50
CA ASP A 149 -20.63 -18.05 -4.84
C ASP A 149 -19.40 -17.76 -5.69
N ILE A 150 -19.29 -16.53 -6.22
CA ILE A 150 -18.16 -16.14 -7.07
C ILE A 150 -16.82 -16.28 -6.34
N ARG A 151 -16.80 -16.18 -4.99
CA ARG A 151 -15.58 -16.37 -4.19
C ARG A 151 -15.03 -17.78 -4.32
N GLN A 152 -15.87 -18.79 -4.52
CA GLN A 152 -15.41 -20.17 -4.76
C GLN A 152 -14.80 -20.37 -6.16
N ILE A 153 -15.06 -19.44 -7.08
CA ILE A 153 -14.43 -19.42 -8.40
C ILE A 153 -13.09 -18.68 -8.36
N ILE A 154 -13.05 -17.53 -7.68
CA ILE A 154 -11.83 -16.71 -7.55
C ILE A 154 -10.83 -17.39 -6.60
N TYR A 155 -11.32 -17.95 -5.50
CA TYR A 155 -10.55 -18.56 -4.41
C TYR A 155 -10.94 -20.03 -4.21
N PRO A 156 -10.70 -20.92 -5.20
CA PRO A 156 -10.95 -22.33 -5.01
C PRO A 156 -10.08 -22.89 -3.86
N GLU A 157 -10.51 -23.99 -3.26
CA GLU A 157 -9.72 -24.70 -2.24
C GLU A 157 -8.45 -25.31 -2.84
N GLU A 158 -8.55 -25.81 -4.08
CA GLU A 158 -7.45 -26.37 -4.85
C GLU A 158 -7.27 -25.62 -6.17
N ASN A 159 -6.02 -25.27 -6.49
CA ASN A 159 -5.67 -24.63 -7.76
C ASN A 159 -5.45 -25.72 -8.83
N SER A 160 -6.53 -26.24 -9.39
CA SER A 160 -6.50 -27.26 -10.45
C SER A 160 -6.75 -26.68 -11.85
N GLU A 161 -6.44 -27.45 -12.89
CA GLU A 161 -6.75 -27.08 -14.28
C GLU A 161 -8.26 -26.90 -14.49
N GLU A 162 -9.10 -27.70 -13.84
CA GLU A 162 -10.56 -27.55 -13.91
C GLU A 162 -11.03 -26.24 -13.28
N ALA A 163 -10.43 -25.84 -12.14
CA ALA A 163 -10.74 -24.56 -11.51
C ALA A 163 -10.34 -23.39 -12.41
N GLU A 164 -9.20 -23.49 -13.09
CA GLU A 164 -8.75 -22.48 -14.03
C GLU A 164 -9.65 -22.40 -15.28
N LEU A 165 -10.04 -23.55 -15.85
CA LEU A 165 -10.99 -23.62 -16.95
C LEU A 165 -12.35 -23.03 -16.56
N LYS A 166 -12.80 -23.30 -15.33
CA LYS A 166 -14.04 -22.72 -14.79
C LYS A 166 -13.93 -21.21 -14.64
N LEU A 167 -12.80 -20.68 -14.17
CA LEU A 167 -12.59 -19.23 -14.13
C LEU A 167 -12.56 -18.62 -15.53
N LYS A 168 -12.04 -19.31 -16.54
CA LYS A 168 -11.95 -18.88 -17.95
C LYS A 168 -13.27 -18.90 -18.72
N ASP A 169 -14.31 -19.55 -18.20
CA ASP A 169 -15.66 -19.44 -18.74
C ASP A 169 -16.14 -17.99 -18.56
N THR A 170 -16.49 -17.32 -19.68
CA THR A 170 -16.92 -15.93 -19.73
C THR A 170 -18.03 -15.61 -18.72
N LYS A 171 -18.91 -16.59 -18.43
CA LYS A 171 -19.96 -16.48 -17.41
C LYS A 171 -19.42 -16.12 -16.03
N TYR A 172 -18.22 -16.61 -15.68
CA TYR A 172 -17.57 -16.35 -14.39
C TYR A 172 -16.40 -15.38 -14.51
N THR A 173 -15.68 -15.35 -15.63
CA THR A 173 -14.55 -14.43 -15.83
C THR A 173 -14.96 -12.98 -15.66
N GLN A 174 -16.03 -12.54 -16.32
CA GLN A 174 -16.43 -11.12 -16.32
C GLN A 174 -16.89 -10.66 -14.93
N PRO A 175 -17.76 -11.40 -14.21
CA PRO A 175 -18.09 -11.03 -12.83
C PRO A 175 -16.89 -11.11 -11.89
N ALA A 176 -15.99 -12.09 -12.06
CA ALA A 176 -14.82 -12.22 -11.22
C ALA A 176 -13.85 -11.04 -11.36
N LEU A 177 -13.58 -10.61 -12.59
CA LEU A 177 -12.76 -9.43 -12.87
C LEU A 177 -13.39 -8.18 -12.26
N PHE A 178 -14.68 -7.95 -12.53
CA PHE A 178 -15.41 -6.81 -11.98
C PHE A 178 -15.33 -6.74 -10.44
N VAL A 179 -15.53 -7.88 -9.75
CA VAL A 179 -15.47 -7.96 -8.29
C VAL A 179 -14.10 -7.49 -7.77
N VAL A 180 -13.02 -8.00 -8.36
CA VAL A 180 -11.66 -7.69 -7.93
C VAL A 180 -11.28 -6.26 -8.27
N GLU A 181 -11.59 -5.80 -9.47
CA GLU A 181 -11.34 -4.44 -9.94
C GLU A 181 -12.09 -3.39 -9.10
N TYR A 182 -13.36 -3.65 -8.83
CA TYR A 182 -14.15 -2.81 -7.93
C TYR A 182 -13.52 -2.79 -6.53
N ALA A 183 -13.17 -3.95 -5.96
CA ALA A 183 -12.54 -4.01 -4.64
C ALA A 183 -11.18 -3.28 -4.58
N LEU A 184 -10.37 -3.36 -5.64
CA LEU A 184 -9.13 -2.58 -5.78
C LEU A 184 -9.42 -1.08 -5.80
N SER A 185 -10.44 -0.65 -6.54
CA SER A 185 -10.82 0.77 -6.61
C SER A 185 -11.25 1.32 -5.24
N GLN A 186 -12.04 0.54 -4.50
CA GLN A 186 -12.49 0.90 -3.15
C GLN A 186 -11.31 1.01 -2.18
N LEU A 187 -10.35 0.08 -2.27
CA LEU A 187 -9.13 0.12 -1.46
C LEU A 187 -8.30 1.38 -1.78
N TRP A 188 -8.06 1.68 -3.06
CA TRP A 188 -7.35 2.89 -3.47
C TRP A 188 -8.03 4.18 -2.99
N MET A 189 -9.36 4.24 -3.09
CA MET A 189 -10.13 5.37 -2.59
C MET A 189 -10.04 5.54 -1.07
N SER A 190 -9.94 4.44 -0.32
CA SER A 190 -9.77 4.48 1.14
C SER A 190 -8.44 5.10 1.57
N TRP A 191 -7.41 5.02 0.73
CA TRP A 191 -6.11 5.67 0.95
C TRP A 191 -6.07 7.13 0.48
N GLY A 192 -7.20 7.69 0.04
CA GLY A 192 -7.31 9.07 -0.43
C GLY A 192 -7.16 9.26 -1.94
N GLY A 193 -6.93 8.19 -2.71
CA GLY A 193 -6.91 8.23 -4.17
C GLY A 193 -8.31 8.41 -4.75
N LYS A 194 -8.72 9.65 -5.02
CA LYS A 194 -10.01 9.93 -5.67
C LYS A 194 -9.82 9.98 -7.18
N ALA A 195 -10.37 9.01 -7.89
CA ALA A 195 -10.38 9.04 -9.34
C ALA A 195 -11.30 10.19 -9.83
N ASN A 196 -10.79 10.98 -10.76
CA ASN A 196 -11.56 11.98 -11.50
C ASN A 196 -12.24 11.35 -12.72
N ILE A 197 -11.66 10.26 -13.25
CA ILE A 197 -12.10 9.58 -14.46
C ILE A 197 -12.01 8.07 -14.25
N THR A 198 -12.99 7.31 -14.75
CA THR A 198 -12.95 5.84 -14.78
C THR A 198 -13.12 5.36 -16.20
N LEU A 199 -12.22 4.48 -16.65
CA LEU A 199 -12.20 3.95 -18.01
C LEU A 199 -12.36 2.43 -17.98
N TRP A 200 -13.39 1.94 -18.65
CA TRP A 200 -13.58 0.54 -19.01
C TRP A 200 -13.40 0.45 -20.53
N PRO A 201 -12.43 -0.33 -21.05
CA PRO A 201 -12.21 -0.51 -22.47
C PRO A 201 -13.33 -1.33 -23.14
#